data_AF-A0A9C8GIF2-F1
#
_entry.id   AF-A0A9C8GIF2-F1
#
_cell.length_a   1.000
_cell.length_b   1.000
_cell.length_c   1.000
_cell.angle_alpha   90.00
_cell.angle_beta   90.00
_cell.angle_gamma   90.00
#
_symmetry.space_group_name_H-M   'P 1'
#
loop_
_entity.id
_entity.type
_entity.pdbx_description
1 polymer ?
#
loop_
_entity_poly.entity_id
_entity_poly.type
_entity_poly.pdbx_seq_one_letter_code
_entity_poly.pdbx_strand_id
1 'polypeptide(L)'
;MLLEFGLRRAQERGASAGARAALIGGADFTSNVGVSRVVGYPPQGTHAHSMVQVFMALGGSELDAFRAYADVYPDNCLLLVDTVDTLESGIPNAIRVFEELREKGHEPVGVRLDSGDLAYLSVQAAKMLNEAGFPDVSIVLSNQLDELVIWQIIIQIEKEAPLYGVDADHLIHRLAYGVGTRLITSQGSAALDGVYKLVAVQDEAGDWSPAIKLSETPAKVPNPGYKHAWRVYDRRDKAVVDLLGLEDEDPREMDELILHHPTEHTVYRTLPQDGISEVEPLLVDVLDAGTPVYDEPPVEEMRRQRQADLDRLDPGVRRIVNPHWYHVSLTERLWDLKQTLIQSVKGNSDV
;
A
#
# COMPACT_ATOMS: atom_id res chain seq x y z
N MET A 1 13.17 4.85 -0.75
CA MET A 1 12.10 5.58 -0.03
C MET A 1 10.89 5.79 -0.94
N LEU A 2 9.66 5.72 -0.44
CA LEU A 2 8.40 5.93 -1.17
C LEU A 2 7.62 7.13 -0.59
N LEU A 3 7.24 8.08 -1.44
CA LEU A 3 6.54 9.31 -1.08
C LEU A 3 5.15 9.36 -1.75
N GLU A 4 4.10 9.63 -0.98
CA GLU A 4 2.73 9.79 -1.50
C GLU A 4 2.47 11.25 -1.91
N PHE A 5 2.37 11.49 -3.23
CA PHE A 5 2.23 12.81 -3.87
C PHE A 5 0.89 13.00 -4.60
N GLY A 6 -0.11 12.18 -4.27
CA GLY A 6 -1.37 12.04 -5.00
C GLY A 6 -2.45 13.03 -4.62
N LEU A 7 -2.31 13.82 -3.54
CA LEU A 7 -3.34 14.75 -3.05
C LEU A 7 -4.07 15.53 -4.15
N ARG A 8 -3.33 16.07 -5.14
CA ARG A 8 -3.90 16.90 -6.23
C ARG A 8 -4.79 16.13 -7.23
N ARG A 9 -4.77 14.80 -7.21
CA ARG A 9 -5.54 13.89 -8.10
C ARG A 9 -6.49 12.97 -7.34
N ALA A 10 -6.50 13.06 -6.02
CA ALA A 10 -7.35 12.26 -5.17
C ALA A 10 -8.84 12.60 -5.35
N GLN A 11 -9.70 11.66 -4.97
CA GLN A 11 -11.15 11.81 -5.08
C GLN A 11 -11.73 12.63 -3.91
N GLU A 12 -11.65 13.96 -4.01
CA GLU A 12 -12.21 14.93 -3.04
C GLU A 12 -11.86 14.57 -1.59
N ARG A 13 -12.85 14.37 -0.70
CA ARG A 13 -12.64 14.01 0.72
C ARG A 13 -11.90 12.69 0.92
N GLY A 14 -11.90 11.82 -0.08
CA GLY A 14 -11.14 10.56 -0.07
C GLY A 14 -9.64 10.77 -0.01
N ALA A 15 -9.12 11.96 -0.33
CA ALA A 15 -7.69 12.25 -0.33
C ALA A 15 -7.00 11.99 1.01
N SER A 16 -7.62 12.42 2.10
CA SER A 16 -7.03 12.26 3.42
C SER A 16 -7.03 10.80 3.88
N ALA A 17 -8.13 10.08 3.61
CA ALA A 17 -8.24 8.65 3.89
C ALA A 17 -7.24 7.84 3.05
N GLY A 18 -7.12 8.17 1.77
CA GLY A 18 -6.17 7.53 0.85
C GLY A 18 -4.71 7.76 1.24
N ALA A 19 -4.33 8.99 1.61
CA ALA A 19 -2.98 9.28 2.09
C ALA A 19 -2.66 8.53 3.38
N ARG A 20 -3.60 8.46 4.35
CA ARG A 20 -3.44 7.66 5.57
C ARG A 20 -3.29 6.17 5.24
N ALA A 21 -4.14 5.64 4.34
CA ALA A 21 -4.06 4.25 3.90
C ALA A 21 -2.73 3.95 3.20
N ALA A 22 -2.20 4.87 2.40
CA ALA A 22 -0.88 4.74 1.79
C ALA A 22 0.24 4.69 2.84
N LEU A 23 0.17 5.53 3.88
CA LEU A 23 1.12 5.46 5.00
C LEU A 23 1.04 4.12 5.75
N ILE A 24 -0.16 3.54 5.95
CA ILE A 24 -0.27 2.20 6.54
C ILE A 24 0.28 1.12 5.57
N GLY A 25 -0.07 1.25 4.30
CA GLY A 25 0.24 0.31 3.22
C GLY A 25 1.70 0.30 2.76
N GLY A 26 2.50 1.33 3.07
CA GLY A 26 3.95 1.29 2.89
C GLY A 26 4.63 2.57 2.41
N ALA A 27 3.90 3.65 2.11
CA ALA A 27 4.52 4.95 1.88
C ALA A 27 5.24 5.43 3.15
N ASP A 28 6.43 6.01 3.00
CA ASP A 28 7.22 6.50 4.12
C ASP A 28 6.71 7.88 4.59
N PHE A 29 6.29 8.72 3.63
CA PHE A 29 5.77 10.06 3.89
C PHE A 29 4.67 10.44 2.90
N THR A 30 3.94 11.51 3.20
CA THR A 30 2.93 12.11 2.30
C THR A 30 3.16 13.61 2.16
N SER A 31 2.80 14.15 0.99
CA SER A 31 2.71 15.60 0.74
C SER A 31 1.48 16.26 1.39
N ASN A 32 0.54 15.47 1.92
CA ASN A 32 -0.66 15.99 2.56
C ASN A 32 -0.35 16.47 3.99
N VAL A 33 -0.15 17.79 4.14
CA VAL A 33 0.12 18.45 5.41
C VAL A 33 -0.98 18.21 6.45
N GLY A 34 -2.25 18.19 6.04
CA GLY A 34 -3.39 17.99 6.94
C GLY A 34 -3.35 16.61 7.60
N VAL A 35 -3.17 15.56 6.79
CA VAL A 35 -3.04 14.19 7.30
C VAL A 35 -1.80 14.06 8.15
N SER A 36 -0.65 14.53 7.66
CA SER A 36 0.64 14.50 8.38
C SER A 36 0.51 15.09 9.78
N ARG A 37 -0.17 16.23 9.91
CA ARG A 37 -0.43 16.89 11.21
C ARG A 37 -1.30 16.07 12.15
N VAL A 38 -2.29 15.36 11.63
CA VAL A 38 -3.23 14.54 12.42
C VAL A 38 -2.58 13.22 12.85
N VAL A 39 -1.84 12.57 11.96
CA VAL A 39 -1.22 11.26 12.24
C VAL A 39 0.17 11.36 12.89
N GLY A 40 0.73 12.56 13.00
CA GLY A 40 2.02 12.80 13.65
C GLY A 40 3.25 12.54 12.77
N TYR A 41 3.12 12.65 11.45
CA TYR A 41 4.23 12.51 10.49
C TYR A 41 4.72 13.88 10.03
N PRO A 42 6.02 14.04 9.71
CA PRO A 42 6.50 15.22 9.02
C PRO A 42 6.00 15.20 7.56
N PRO A 43 5.33 16.26 7.07
CA PRO A 43 4.97 16.33 5.66
C PRO A 43 6.24 16.45 4.82
N GLN A 44 6.30 15.72 3.71
CA GLN A 44 7.42 15.76 2.77
C GLN A 44 6.99 16.26 1.41
N GLY A 45 7.79 17.16 0.83
CA GLY A 45 7.52 17.75 -0.47
C GLY A 45 8.69 18.61 -0.93
N THR A 46 8.65 19.03 -2.18
CA THR A 46 9.68 19.88 -2.80
C THR A 46 9.03 21.13 -3.37
N HIS A 47 9.82 22.05 -3.91
CA HIS A 47 9.26 23.12 -4.74
C HIS A 47 8.71 22.57 -6.09
N ALA A 48 7.88 23.37 -6.74
CA ALA A 48 7.26 23.05 -8.03
C ALA A 48 7.87 23.88 -9.17
N HIS A 49 7.60 23.48 -10.42
CA HIS A 49 8.04 24.22 -11.60
C HIS A 49 7.60 25.69 -11.59
N SER A 50 6.43 26.00 -11.02
CA SER A 50 5.93 27.38 -10.91
C SER A 50 6.90 28.32 -10.19
N MET A 51 7.68 27.78 -9.24
CA MET A 51 8.69 28.53 -8.51
C MET A 51 9.90 28.85 -9.38
N VAL A 52 10.33 27.93 -10.26
CA VAL A 52 11.41 28.22 -11.23
C VAL A 52 10.89 29.17 -12.32
N GLN A 53 9.68 28.93 -12.81
CA GLN A 53 9.04 29.72 -13.87
C GLN A 53 8.85 31.19 -13.47
N VAL A 54 8.51 31.50 -12.22
CA VAL A 54 8.32 32.89 -11.80
C VAL A 54 9.63 33.69 -11.85
N PHE A 55 10.77 33.08 -11.52
CA PHE A 55 12.08 33.75 -11.65
C PHE A 55 12.40 34.04 -13.11
N MET A 56 12.19 33.06 -13.99
CA MET A 56 12.39 33.24 -15.43
C MET A 56 11.47 34.32 -16.01
N ALA A 57 10.19 34.34 -15.59
CA ALA A 57 9.22 35.34 -16.02
C ALA A 57 9.56 36.75 -15.55
N LEU A 58 10.26 36.89 -14.41
CA LEU A 58 10.72 38.16 -13.87
C LEU A 58 12.11 38.58 -14.40
N GLY A 59 12.66 37.87 -15.39
CA GLY A 59 13.94 38.17 -16.02
C GLY A 59 15.17 37.60 -15.30
N GLY A 60 14.97 36.75 -14.30
CA GLY A 60 16.01 35.92 -13.70
C GLY A 60 16.25 34.62 -14.46
N SER A 61 17.00 33.73 -13.83
CA SER A 61 17.38 32.41 -14.35
C SER A 61 16.92 31.25 -13.45
N GLU A 62 17.05 30.03 -13.95
CA GLU A 62 16.85 28.81 -13.15
C GLU A 62 17.80 28.77 -11.94
N LEU A 63 19.05 29.20 -12.12
CA LEU A 63 20.04 29.29 -11.04
C LEU A 63 19.61 30.28 -9.94
N ASP A 64 19.01 31.42 -10.33
CA ASP A 64 18.51 32.40 -9.35
C ASP A 64 17.36 31.82 -8.51
N ALA A 65 16.49 31.00 -9.12
CA ALA A 65 15.45 30.29 -8.40
C ALA A 65 16.05 29.29 -7.41
N PHE A 66 17.03 28.48 -7.84
CA PHE A 66 17.68 27.49 -6.96
C PHE A 66 18.40 28.14 -5.78
N ARG A 67 19.14 29.23 -6.00
CA ARG A 67 19.76 30.01 -4.92
C ARG A 67 18.73 30.55 -3.94
N ALA A 68 17.64 31.13 -4.44
CA ALA A 68 16.57 31.63 -3.58
C ALA A 68 15.92 30.53 -2.73
N TYR A 69 15.76 29.31 -3.29
CA TYR A 69 15.26 28.17 -2.51
C TYR A 69 16.26 27.74 -1.43
N ALA A 70 17.54 27.62 -1.81
CA ALA A 70 18.63 27.23 -0.93
C ALA A 70 18.84 28.20 0.24
N ASP A 71 18.70 29.51 0.01
CA ASP A 71 18.83 30.53 1.06
C ASP A 71 17.70 30.44 2.10
N VAL A 72 16.50 29.99 1.72
CA VAL A 72 15.36 29.82 2.63
C VAL A 72 15.37 28.46 3.32
N TYR A 73 15.80 27.41 2.61
CA TYR A 73 15.80 26.02 3.09
C TYR A 73 17.20 25.38 3.00
N PRO A 74 18.22 25.93 3.68
CA PRO A 74 19.61 25.48 3.49
C PRO A 74 19.83 24.03 3.90
N ASP A 75 19.21 23.58 5.00
CA ASP A 75 19.33 22.19 5.50
C ASP A 75 18.31 21.22 4.86
N ASN A 76 17.38 21.72 4.05
CA ASN A 76 16.34 20.93 3.38
C ASN A 76 16.29 21.23 1.86
N CYS A 77 17.45 21.52 1.28
CA CYS A 77 17.54 21.96 -0.11
C CYS A 77 17.39 20.76 -1.07
N LEU A 78 16.24 20.68 -1.73
CA LEU A 78 15.93 19.68 -2.74
C LEU A 78 15.41 20.38 -4.01
N LEU A 79 16.18 20.29 -5.10
CA LEU A 79 15.98 21.10 -6.29
C LEU A 79 15.32 20.33 -7.44
N LEU A 80 14.30 20.92 -8.05
CA LEU A 80 13.64 20.39 -9.25
C LEU A 80 14.40 20.81 -10.51
N VAL A 81 15.07 19.86 -11.16
CA VAL A 81 16.09 20.15 -12.18
C VAL A 81 15.63 20.02 -13.62
N ASP A 82 14.38 19.64 -13.88
CA ASP A 82 13.88 19.35 -15.23
C ASP A 82 12.94 20.45 -15.77
N THR A 83 13.13 21.71 -15.34
CA THR A 83 12.29 22.82 -15.84
C THR A 83 12.72 23.31 -17.23
N VAL A 84 14.03 23.33 -17.51
CA VAL A 84 14.57 23.77 -18.81
C VAL A 84 15.21 22.60 -19.55
N ASP A 85 16.33 22.10 -19.04
CA ASP A 85 17.01 20.89 -19.50
C ASP A 85 17.71 20.25 -18.31
N THR A 86 17.40 18.98 -18.05
CA THR A 86 17.89 18.26 -16.88
C THR A 86 19.41 18.18 -16.82
N LEU A 87 20.06 17.79 -17.92
CA LEU A 87 21.49 17.45 -17.92
C LEU A 87 22.36 18.66 -18.30
N GLU A 88 21.87 19.53 -19.17
CA GLU A 88 22.63 20.68 -19.67
C GLU A 88 22.46 21.94 -18.80
N SER A 89 21.37 22.04 -18.03
CA SER A 89 21.07 23.22 -17.19
C SER A 89 20.83 22.85 -15.73
N GLY A 90 19.83 22.02 -15.45
CA GLY A 90 19.32 21.81 -14.10
C GLY A 90 20.31 21.16 -13.14
N ILE A 91 20.88 20.01 -13.51
CA ILE A 91 21.92 19.34 -12.70
C ILE A 91 23.16 20.22 -12.54
N PRO A 92 23.74 20.82 -13.60
CA PRO A 92 24.85 21.77 -13.46
C PRO A 92 24.54 22.95 -12.53
N ASN A 93 23.35 23.54 -12.62
CA ASN A 93 22.93 24.64 -11.75
C ASN A 93 22.74 24.17 -10.31
N ALA A 94 22.16 22.99 -10.09
CA ALA A 94 22.01 22.40 -8.76
C ALA A 94 23.36 22.14 -8.10
N ILE A 95 24.33 21.59 -8.84
CA ILE A 95 25.70 21.37 -8.35
C ILE A 95 26.33 22.68 -7.87
N ARG A 96 26.24 23.76 -8.66
CA ARG A 96 26.76 25.08 -8.25
C ARG A 96 26.14 25.57 -6.94
N VAL A 97 24.82 25.42 -6.80
CA VAL A 97 24.12 25.81 -5.56
C VAL A 97 24.50 24.91 -4.38
N PHE A 98 24.73 23.63 -4.62
CA PHE A 98 25.16 22.68 -3.60
C PHE A 98 26.58 22.97 -3.10
N GLU A 99 27.49 23.34 -4.00
CA GLU A 99 28.83 23.83 -3.64
C GLU A 99 28.74 25.10 -2.80
N GLU A 100 27.94 26.09 -3.22
CA GLU A 100 27.68 27.32 -2.46
C GLU A 100 27.08 27.05 -1.07
N LEU A 101 26.18 26.06 -0.94
CA LEU A 101 25.61 25.63 0.33
C LEU A 101 26.65 24.97 1.24
N ARG A 102 27.49 24.10 0.68
CA ARG A 102 28.57 23.42 1.42
C ARG A 102 29.61 24.41 1.92
N GLU A 103 29.95 25.44 1.14
CA GLU A 103 30.80 26.55 1.58
C GLU A 103 30.20 27.32 2.77
N LYS A 104 28.87 27.44 2.82
CA LYS A 104 28.13 28.05 3.94
C LYS A 104 27.97 27.09 5.15
N GLY A 105 28.43 25.84 5.05
CA GLY A 105 28.39 24.85 6.12
C GLY A 105 27.12 23.99 6.16
N HIS A 106 26.33 23.97 5.09
CA HIS A 106 25.11 23.17 4.96
C HIS A 106 25.29 22.04 3.94
N GLU A 107 24.55 20.95 4.08
CA GLU A 107 24.53 19.87 3.09
C GLU A 107 23.17 19.81 2.38
N PRO A 108 23.15 19.69 1.04
CA PRO A 108 21.92 19.57 0.28
C PRO A 108 21.25 18.21 0.49
N VAL A 109 19.93 18.16 0.31
CA VAL A 109 19.17 16.91 0.42
C VAL A 109 19.20 16.12 -0.89
N GLY A 110 19.02 16.78 -2.03
CA GLY A 110 18.88 16.06 -3.29
C GLY A 110 18.34 16.85 -4.48
N VAL A 111 18.05 16.12 -5.54
CA VAL A 111 17.42 16.65 -6.75
C VAL A 111 16.14 15.88 -7.08
N ARG A 112 15.20 16.49 -7.79
CA ARG A 112 13.99 15.84 -8.30
C ARG A 112 13.95 15.84 -9.83
N LEU A 113 13.63 14.69 -10.40
CA LEU A 113 13.36 14.43 -11.80
C LEU A 113 11.86 14.11 -11.96
N ASP A 114 11.12 14.86 -12.79
CA ASP A 114 9.68 14.72 -13.00
C ASP A 114 9.31 14.44 -14.48
N SER A 115 10.29 14.17 -15.35
CA SER A 115 10.06 13.96 -16.77
C SER A 115 11.22 13.23 -17.45
N GLY A 116 11.00 12.79 -18.70
CA GLY A 116 12.00 12.08 -19.51
C GLY A 116 12.16 10.60 -19.16
N ASP A 117 13.24 9.99 -19.66
CA ASP A 117 13.66 8.64 -19.27
C ASP A 117 14.30 8.70 -17.88
N LEU A 118 13.49 8.44 -16.85
CA LEU A 118 13.91 8.55 -15.47
C LEU A 118 15.08 7.61 -15.12
N ALA A 119 15.18 6.43 -15.74
CA ALA A 119 16.27 5.51 -15.46
C ALA A 119 17.59 6.07 -16.01
N TYR A 120 17.61 6.43 -17.29
CA TYR A 120 18.78 7.03 -17.93
C TYR A 120 19.20 8.34 -17.24
N LEU A 121 18.25 9.24 -16.99
CA LEU A 121 18.50 10.52 -16.33
C LEU A 121 19.01 10.33 -14.91
N SER A 122 18.52 9.33 -14.16
CA SER A 122 19.05 9.02 -12.83
C SER A 122 20.52 8.61 -12.88
N VAL A 123 20.90 7.77 -13.85
CA VAL A 123 22.29 7.32 -14.02
C VAL A 123 23.21 8.49 -14.38
N GLN A 124 22.81 9.34 -15.34
CA GLN A 124 23.62 10.49 -15.73
C GLN A 124 23.71 11.53 -14.61
N ALA A 125 22.58 11.85 -13.95
CA ALA A 125 22.56 12.75 -12.80
C ALA A 125 23.45 12.24 -11.67
N ALA A 126 23.38 10.94 -11.36
CA ALA A 126 24.23 10.31 -10.35
C ALA A 126 25.72 10.44 -10.69
N LYS A 127 26.10 10.18 -11.95
CA LYS A 127 27.48 10.37 -12.40
C LYS A 127 27.96 11.81 -12.16
N MET A 128 27.21 12.80 -12.63
CA MET A 128 27.57 14.22 -12.50
C MET A 128 27.65 14.66 -11.03
N LEU A 129 26.70 14.21 -10.20
CA LEU A 129 26.68 14.51 -8.77
C LEU A 129 27.87 13.85 -8.04
N ASN A 130 28.22 12.61 -8.39
CA ASN A 130 29.36 11.91 -7.81
C ASN A 130 30.69 12.60 -8.19
N GLU A 131 30.85 13.00 -9.45
CA GLU A 131 32.01 13.74 -9.95
C GLU A 131 32.18 15.09 -9.23
N ALA A 132 31.07 15.75 -8.89
CA ALA A 132 31.04 16.98 -8.10
C ALA A 132 31.19 16.78 -6.59
N GLY A 133 31.34 15.53 -6.10
CA GLY A 133 31.53 15.24 -4.68
C GLY A 133 30.23 15.22 -3.85
N PHE A 134 29.10 14.91 -4.48
CA PHE A 134 27.79 14.71 -3.85
C PHE A 134 27.27 13.26 -4.05
N PRO A 135 27.99 12.23 -3.58
CA PRO A 135 27.57 10.84 -3.79
C PRO A 135 26.33 10.45 -2.97
N ASP A 136 26.09 11.11 -1.85
CA ASP A 136 25.05 10.70 -0.89
C ASP A 136 23.72 11.47 -1.07
N VAL A 137 23.66 12.43 -1.99
CA VAL A 137 22.43 13.22 -2.18
C VAL A 137 21.35 12.36 -2.84
N SER A 138 20.12 12.51 -2.36
CA SER A 138 18.99 11.73 -2.85
C SER A 138 18.53 12.18 -4.24
N ILE A 139 18.08 11.23 -5.06
CA ILE A 139 17.46 11.53 -6.36
C ILE A 139 16.00 11.11 -6.27
N VAL A 140 15.11 12.10 -6.27
CA VAL A 140 13.66 11.88 -6.23
C VAL A 140 13.14 11.75 -7.64
N LEU A 141 12.50 10.63 -7.94
CA LEU A 141 11.82 10.37 -9.20
C LEU A 141 10.32 10.55 -9.00
N SER A 142 9.70 11.38 -9.81
CA SER A 142 8.24 11.47 -9.91
C SER A 142 7.83 11.44 -11.38
N ASN A 143 6.51 11.32 -11.62
CA ASN A 143 5.81 11.24 -12.92
C ASN A 143 5.27 9.84 -13.27
N GLN A 144 3.94 9.70 -13.17
CA GLN A 144 3.17 8.51 -13.58
C GLN A 144 3.73 7.16 -13.10
N LEU A 145 4.44 7.17 -11.98
CA LEU A 145 5.01 5.97 -11.37
C LEU A 145 3.92 5.02 -10.86
N ASP A 146 4.17 3.73 -10.99
CA ASP A 146 3.51 2.62 -10.30
C ASP A 146 4.55 1.52 -10.02
N GLU A 147 4.13 0.42 -9.42
CA GLU A 147 4.99 -0.71 -9.07
C GLU A 147 5.72 -1.32 -10.28
N LEU A 148 5.09 -1.33 -11.47
CA LEU A 148 5.70 -1.90 -12.68
C LEU A 148 6.73 -0.95 -13.29
N VAL A 149 6.41 0.34 -13.35
CA VAL A 149 7.34 1.37 -13.85
C VAL A 149 8.55 1.48 -12.92
N ILE A 150 8.35 1.48 -11.60
CA ILE A 150 9.46 1.50 -10.63
C ILE A 150 10.34 0.26 -10.82
N TRP A 151 9.74 -0.92 -10.98
CA TRP A 151 10.50 -2.14 -11.23
C TRP A 151 11.31 -2.09 -12.53
N GLN A 152 10.74 -1.56 -13.61
CA GLN A 152 11.43 -1.35 -14.88
C GLN A 152 12.61 -0.38 -14.77
N ILE A 153 12.43 0.74 -14.07
CA ILE A 153 13.49 1.72 -13.81
C ILE A 153 14.66 1.06 -13.08
N ILE A 154 14.39 0.27 -12.03
CA ILE A 154 15.42 -0.44 -11.27
C ILE A 154 16.21 -1.40 -12.17
N ILE A 155 15.51 -2.24 -12.95
CA ILE A 155 16.16 -3.19 -13.88
C ILE A 155 17.02 -2.47 -14.92
N GLN A 156 16.56 -1.32 -15.43
CA GLN A 156 17.31 -0.54 -16.40
C GLN A 156 18.57 0.07 -15.76
N ILE A 157 18.46 0.61 -14.55
CA ILE A 157 19.60 1.14 -13.78
C ILE A 157 20.64 0.05 -13.52
N GLU A 158 20.23 -1.15 -13.09
CA GLU A 158 21.14 -2.29 -12.87
C GLU A 158 21.98 -2.62 -14.11
N LYS A 159 21.40 -2.45 -15.31
CA LYS A 159 22.08 -2.72 -16.59
C LYS A 159 22.94 -1.56 -17.06
N GLU A 160 22.45 -0.34 -16.93
CA GLU A 160 23.08 0.84 -17.52
C GLU A 160 24.12 1.50 -16.61
N ALA A 161 23.88 1.55 -15.30
CA ALA A 161 24.76 2.25 -14.36
C ALA A 161 26.25 1.79 -14.47
N PRO A 162 26.56 0.48 -14.55
CA PRO A 162 27.94 0.03 -14.69
C PRO A 162 28.62 0.50 -15.98
N LEU A 163 27.86 0.69 -17.06
CA LEU A 163 28.39 1.18 -18.35
C LEU A 163 28.90 2.62 -18.26
N TYR A 164 28.35 3.38 -17.32
CA TYR A 164 28.72 4.77 -17.05
C TYR A 164 29.66 4.92 -15.84
N GLY A 165 30.15 3.80 -15.27
CA GLY A 165 31.01 3.80 -14.09
C GLY A 165 30.30 4.18 -12.79
N VAL A 166 28.98 4.05 -12.76
CA VAL A 166 28.15 4.31 -11.57
C VAL A 166 27.81 2.97 -10.91
N ASP A 167 27.97 2.90 -9.59
CA ASP A 167 27.54 1.74 -8.80
C ASP A 167 26.00 1.68 -8.75
N ALA A 168 25.43 0.60 -9.28
CA ALA A 168 23.99 0.45 -9.41
C ALA A 168 23.29 0.35 -8.06
N ASP A 169 23.82 -0.45 -7.14
CA ASP A 169 23.22 -0.69 -5.82
C ASP A 169 23.19 0.62 -5.03
N HIS A 170 24.31 1.34 -5.01
CA HIS A 170 24.43 2.64 -4.38
C HIS A 170 23.44 3.66 -4.97
N LEU A 171 23.31 3.72 -6.30
CA LEU A 171 22.33 4.59 -6.95
C LEU A 171 20.89 4.23 -6.53
N ILE A 172 20.51 2.96 -6.62
CA ILE A 172 19.17 2.49 -6.26
C ILE A 172 18.84 2.82 -4.81
N HIS A 173 19.80 2.67 -3.88
CA HIS A 173 19.60 2.97 -2.46
C HIS A 173 19.34 4.46 -2.16
N ARG A 174 19.86 5.38 -2.98
CA ARG A 174 19.60 6.83 -2.84
C ARG A 174 18.42 7.34 -3.66
N LEU A 175 17.69 6.46 -4.36
CA LEU A 175 16.45 6.84 -5.04
C LEU A 175 15.28 6.97 -4.05
N ALA A 176 14.47 8.00 -4.30
CA ALA A 176 13.16 8.14 -3.69
C ALA A 176 12.08 8.23 -4.78
N TYR A 177 10.93 7.61 -4.56
CA TYR A 177 9.86 7.55 -5.56
C TYR A 177 8.65 8.35 -5.10
N GLY A 178 8.34 9.44 -5.79
CA GLY A 178 7.14 10.25 -5.61
C GLY A 178 5.97 9.72 -6.44
N VAL A 179 5.10 8.93 -5.83
CA VAL A 179 3.96 8.29 -6.50
C VAL A 179 2.68 9.08 -6.23
N GLY A 180 1.99 9.47 -7.31
CA GLY A 180 0.82 10.33 -7.25
C GLY A 180 -0.47 9.60 -7.64
N THR A 181 -0.96 9.91 -8.85
CA THR A 181 -2.28 9.49 -9.36
C THR A 181 -2.55 7.99 -9.19
N ARG A 182 -1.63 7.13 -9.65
CA ARG A 182 -1.87 5.68 -9.72
C ARG A 182 -2.15 5.07 -8.34
N LEU A 183 -1.38 5.48 -7.34
CA LEU A 183 -1.55 5.06 -5.95
C LEU A 183 -2.85 5.60 -5.34
N ILE A 184 -3.05 6.92 -5.38
CA ILE A 184 -4.14 7.56 -4.63
C ILE A 184 -5.53 7.27 -5.21
N THR A 185 -5.60 6.95 -6.51
CA THR A 185 -6.87 6.59 -7.17
C THR A 185 -7.05 5.08 -7.30
N SER A 186 -6.11 4.26 -6.80
CA SER A 186 -6.08 2.81 -7.03
C SER A 186 -6.29 2.46 -8.50
N GLN A 187 -5.46 3.03 -9.38
CA GLN A 187 -5.66 2.89 -10.83
C GLN A 187 -5.60 1.41 -11.24
N GLY A 188 -6.62 0.96 -11.98
CA GLY A 188 -6.81 -0.45 -12.33
C GLY A 188 -7.92 -1.13 -11.52
N SER A 189 -8.12 -0.72 -10.26
CA SER A 189 -9.21 -1.18 -9.40
C SER A 189 -9.63 -0.08 -8.42
N ALA A 190 -10.34 0.92 -8.94
CA ALA A 190 -10.69 2.14 -8.20
C ALA A 190 -11.81 1.96 -7.17
N ALA A 191 -12.44 0.79 -7.13
CA ALA A 191 -13.51 0.45 -6.20
C ALA A 191 -13.34 -0.99 -5.73
N LEU A 192 -13.53 -1.21 -4.43
CA LEU A 192 -13.65 -2.54 -3.85
C LEU A 192 -15.11 -2.99 -3.93
N ASP A 193 -15.37 -4.24 -4.34
CA ASP A 193 -16.71 -4.83 -4.45
C ASP A 193 -17.34 -5.20 -3.08
N GLY A 194 -17.03 -4.44 -2.03
CA GLY A 194 -17.54 -4.65 -0.68
C GLY A 194 -19.06 -4.49 -0.61
N VAL A 195 -19.74 -5.36 0.15
CA VAL A 195 -21.21 -5.35 0.29
C VAL A 195 -21.64 -5.50 1.74
N TYR A 196 -22.75 -4.83 2.09
CA TYR A 196 -23.47 -5.07 3.33
C TYR A 196 -24.65 -6.03 3.10
N LYS A 197 -24.79 -7.04 3.95
CA LYS A 197 -25.84 -8.09 3.88
C LYS A 197 -26.29 -8.50 5.28
N LEU A 198 -27.60 -8.68 5.44
CA LEU A 198 -28.16 -9.34 6.61
C LEU A 198 -27.85 -10.84 6.53
N VAL A 199 -27.25 -11.39 7.60
CA VAL A 199 -26.85 -12.81 7.68
C VAL A 199 -27.54 -13.55 8.82
N ALA A 200 -27.97 -12.85 9.86
CA ALA A 200 -28.77 -13.39 10.95
C ALA A 200 -29.56 -12.27 11.65
N VAL A 201 -30.64 -12.65 12.35
CA VAL A 201 -31.46 -11.78 13.20
C VAL A 201 -31.62 -12.49 14.54
N GLN A 202 -31.35 -11.79 15.64
CA GLN A 202 -31.60 -12.32 16.98
C GLN A 202 -33.06 -12.06 17.37
N ASP A 203 -33.74 -13.06 17.93
CA ASP A 203 -35.08 -12.91 18.46
C ASP A 203 -35.08 -12.42 19.93
N GLU A 204 -36.28 -12.24 20.51
CA GLU A 204 -36.44 -11.79 21.90
C GLU A 204 -35.96 -12.83 22.93
N ALA A 205 -35.84 -14.11 22.56
CA ALA A 205 -35.31 -15.17 23.41
C ALA A 205 -33.77 -15.21 23.40
N GLY A 206 -33.13 -14.49 22.46
CA GLY A 206 -31.69 -14.44 22.28
C GLY A 206 -31.17 -15.38 21.20
N ASP A 207 -32.05 -16.10 20.50
CA ASP A 207 -31.67 -17.11 19.50
C ASP A 207 -31.44 -16.46 18.12
N TRP A 208 -30.35 -16.85 17.46
CA TRP A 208 -29.99 -16.34 16.14
C TRP A 208 -30.71 -17.10 15.01
N SER A 209 -31.59 -16.41 14.31
CA SER A 209 -32.24 -16.90 13.09
C SER A 209 -31.41 -16.52 11.85
N PRO A 210 -30.88 -17.49 11.07
CA PRO A 210 -30.05 -17.20 9.90
C PRO A 210 -30.88 -16.66 8.72
N ALA A 211 -30.29 -15.73 7.98
CA ALA A 211 -30.90 -15.12 6.78
C ALA A 211 -30.05 -15.45 5.54
N ILE A 212 -30.72 -15.81 4.44
CA ILE A 212 -30.06 -16.08 3.15
C ILE A 212 -30.75 -15.34 2.01
N LYS A 213 -29.95 -14.87 1.06
CA LYS A 213 -30.43 -14.34 -0.23
C LYS A 213 -29.98 -15.27 -1.34
N LEU A 214 -30.92 -15.85 -2.09
CA LEU A 214 -30.58 -16.61 -3.29
C LEU A 214 -30.15 -15.70 -4.44
N SER A 215 -29.24 -16.21 -5.26
CA SER A 215 -28.79 -15.60 -6.51
C SER A 215 -28.63 -16.70 -7.55
N GLU A 216 -28.87 -16.37 -8.81
CA GLU A 216 -28.60 -17.27 -9.94
C GLU A 216 -27.11 -17.64 -10.05
N THR A 217 -26.22 -16.82 -9.50
CA THR A 217 -24.79 -17.10 -9.42
C THR A 217 -24.45 -17.66 -8.03
N PRO A 218 -23.97 -18.92 -7.90
CA PRO A 218 -23.64 -19.52 -6.60
C PRO A 218 -22.63 -18.71 -5.78
N ALA A 219 -21.64 -18.09 -6.44
CA ALA A 219 -20.65 -17.22 -5.79
C ALA A 219 -21.22 -15.94 -5.19
N LYS A 220 -22.45 -15.54 -5.56
CA LYS A 220 -23.14 -14.36 -5.02
C LYS A 220 -24.11 -14.70 -3.87
N VAL A 221 -24.22 -15.97 -3.49
CA VAL A 221 -25.03 -16.40 -2.34
C VAL A 221 -24.19 -16.18 -1.07
N PRO A 222 -24.59 -15.24 -0.18
CA PRO A 222 -23.85 -14.95 1.03
C PRO A 222 -23.86 -16.15 1.99
N ASN A 223 -22.85 -16.21 2.86
CA ASN A 223 -22.81 -17.22 3.91
C ASN A 223 -23.72 -16.77 5.08
N PRO A 224 -24.76 -17.56 5.43
CA PRO A 224 -25.74 -17.19 6.46
C PRO A 224 -25.16 -17.30 7.89
N GLY A 225 -25.97 -16.96 8.90
CA GLY A 225 -25.64 -17.14 10.31
C GLY A 225 -24.78 -16.03 10.90
N TYR A 226 -24.78 -15.95 12.24
CA TYR A 226 -23.79 -15.18 12.99
C TYR A 226 -22.47 -15.96 13.00
N LYS A 227 -21.38 -15.30 12.62
CA LYS A 227 -20.12 -15.96 12.26
C LYS A 227 -18.93 -15.29 12.91
N HIS A 228 -17.92 -16.10 13.18
CA HIS A 228 -16.56 -15.65 13.42
C HIS A 228 -15.66 -16.01 12.25
N ALA A 229 -14.52 -15.31 12.16
CA ALA A 229 -13.50 -15.54 11.18
C ALA A 229 -12.18 -15.80 11.90
N TRP A 230 -11.48 -16.86 11.49
CA TRP A 230 -10.19 -17.24 12.06
C TRP A 230 -9.17 -17.40 10.96
N ARG A 231 -7.92 -17.06 11.25
CA ARG A 231 -6.78 -17.36 10.40
C ARG A 231 -6.02 -18.54 10.96
N VAL A 232 -5.79 -19.55 10.13
CA VAL A 232 -5.07 -20.76 10.52
C VAL A 232 -3.66 -20.70 9.97
N TYR A 233 -2.69 -20.93 10.85
CA TYR A 233 -1.27 -20.97 10.54
C TYR A 233 -0.75 -22.40 10.57
N ASP A 234 0.11 -22.74 9.61
CA ASP A 234 0.77 -24.04 9.57
C ASP A 234 2.06 -24.09 10.42
N ARG A 235 2.70 -25.26 10.51
CA ARG A 235 3.98 -25.43 11.22
C ARG A 235 5.15 -24.56 10.72
N ARG A 236 5.04 -23.95 9.54
CA ARG A 236 6.02 -23.01 8.98
C ARG A 236 5.71 -21.56 9.37
N ASP A 237 4.71 -21.38 10.24
CA ASP A 237 4.18 -20.10 10.66
C ASP A 237 3.63 -19.27 9.49
N LYS A 238 3.03 -19.97 8.51
CA LYS A 238 2.40 -19.34 7.35
C LYS A 238 0.88 -19.44 7.41
N ALA A 239 0.21 -18.33 7.14
CA ALA A 239 -1.24 -18.28 6.98
C ALA A 239 -1.64 -19.13 5.77
N VAL A 240 -2.44 -20.17 5.99
CA VAL A 240 -2.82 -21.13 4.95
C VAL A 240 -4.29 -21.04 4.55
N VAL A 241 -5.17 -20.62 5.47
CA VAL A 241 -6.60 -20.46 5.22
C VAL A 241 -7.22 -19.49 6.22
N ASP A 242 -8.16 -18.66 5.76
CA ASP A 242 -9.11 -17.99 6.65
C ASP A 242 -10.39 -18.84 6.71
N LEU A 243 -10.74 -19.30 7.91
CA LEU A 243 -11.88 -20.17 8.19
C LEU A 243 -13.05 -19.33 8.72
N LEU A 244 -14.23 -19.53 8.15
CA LEU A 244 -15.49 -18.99 8.67
C LEU A 244 -16.29 -20.11 9.32
N GLY A 245 -16.86 -19.84 10.49
CA GLY A 245 -17.72 -20.76 11.22
C GLY A 245 -18.73 -20.00 12.07
N LEU A 246 -19.63 -20.74 12.69
CA LEU A 246 -20.70 -20.19 13.53
C LEU A 246 -20.14 -19.66 14.85
N GLU A 247 -20.91 -18.82 15.52
CA GLU A 247 -20.56 -18.22 16.82
C GLU A 247 -20.12 -19.24 17.87
N ASP A 248 -20.83 -20.38 17.92
CA ASP A 248 -20.64 -21.44 18.91
C ASP A 248 -19.52 -22.42 18.55
N GLU A 249 -18.79 -22.18 17.46
CA GLU A 249 -17.68 -23.01 17.00
C GLU A 249 -16.33 -22.39 17.39
N ASP A 250 -15.44 -23.21 17.97
CA ASP A 250 -14.03 -22.84 18.15
C ASP A 250 -13.13 -23.85 17.42
N PRO A 251 -12.50 -23.47 16.29
CA PRO A 251 -11.58 -24.34 15.55
C PRO A 251 -10.38 -24.82 16.36
N ARG A 252 -10.04 -24.17 17.48
CA ARG A 252 -8.94 -24.59 18.37
C ARG A 252 -9.27 -25.85 19.16
N GLU A 253 -10.56 -26.13 19.37
CA GLU A 253 -11.06 -27.26 20.15
C GLU A 253 -11.39 -28.48 19.27
N MET A 254 -11.20 -28.38 17.94
CA MET A 254 -11.48 -29.45 16.98
C MET A 254 -10.25 -30.34 16.75
N ASP A 255 -10.46 -31.66 16.64
CA ASP A 255 -9.38 -32.63 16.37
C ASP A 255 -8.87 -32.55 14.92
N GLU A 256 -9.74 -32.18 13.98
CA GLU A 256 -9.43 -31.91 12.59
C GLU A 256 -10.34 -30.82 12.02
N LEU A 257 -9.81 -30.03 11.08
CA LEU A 257 -10.56 -28.99 10.39
C LEU A 257 -10.93 -29.46 8.98
N ILE A 258 -12.21 -29.60 8.71
CA ILE A 258 -12.74 -29.85 7.37
C ILE A 258 -13.01 -28.50 6.69
N LEU A 259 -12.17 -28.16 5.72
CA LEU A 259 -12.16 -26.88 5.04
C LEU A 259 -12.97 -26.97 3.74
N HIS A 260 -14.24 -26.58 3.78
CA HIS A 260 -15.10 -26.58 2.60
C HIS A 260 -14.87 -25.35 1.73
N HIS A 261 -14.85 -25.53 0.41
CA HIS A 261 -14.90 -24.40 -0.51
C HIS A 261 -16.24 -23.65 -0.36
N PRO A 262 -16.27 -22.31 -0.32
CA PRO A 262 -17.51 -21.56 -0.07
C PRO A 262 -18.62 -21.76 -1.11
N THR A 263 -18.25 -22.23 -2.31
CA THR A 263 -19.15 -22.38 -3.46
C THR A 263 -19.11 -23.74 -4.14
N GLU A 264 -18.01 -24.49 -4.02
CA GLU A 264 -17.79 -25.72 -4.79
C GLU A 264 -17.99 -26.93 -3.88
N HIS A 265 -19.15 -27.58 -4.01
CA HIS A 265 -19.60 -28.61 -3.07
C HIS A 265 -18.69 -29.83 -2.97
N THR A 266 -17.93 -30.15 -4.02
CA THR A 266 -17.02 -31.30 -4.07
C THR A 266 -15.60 -30.95 -3.63
N VAL A 267 -15.30 -29.68 -3.39
CA VAL A 267 -13.96 -29.22 -3.05
C VAL A 267 -13.90 -28.99 -1.55
N TYR A 268 -13.22 -29.90 -0.87
CA TYR A 268 -12.89 -29.77 0.53
C TYR A 268 -11.48 -30.31 0.78
N ARG A 269 -10.89 -29.90 1.90
CA ARG A 269 -9.60 -30.39 2.36
C ARG A 269 -9.67 -30.59 3.87
N THR A 270 -9.13 -31.70 4.36
CA THR A 270 -8.96 -31.91 5.79
C THR A 270 -7.58 -31.42 6.22
N LEU A 271 -7.53 -30.63 7.29
CA LEU A 271 -6.31 -30.20 7.94
C LEU A 271 -6.29 -30.78 9.37
N PRO A 272 -5.41 -31.75 9.65
CA PRO A 272 -5.30 -32.30 11.01
C PRO A 272 -4.71 -31.26 11.96
N GLN A 273 -5.13 -31.29 13.22
CA GLN A 273 -4.70 -30.31 14.24
C GLN A 273 -3.19 -30.33 14.46
N ASP A 274 -2.54 -31.47 14.24
CA ASP A 274 -1.09 -31.59 14.37
C ASP A 274 -0.34 -30.66 13.39
N GLY A 275 -0.91 -30.40 12.21
CA GLY A 275 -0.35 -29.54 11.17
C GLY A 275 -0.50 -28.03 11.42
N ILE A 276 -1.24 -27.66 12.46
CA ILE A 276 -1.57 -26.27 12.81
C ILE A 276 -0.64 -25.80 13.93
N SER A 277 -0.08 -24.61 13.76
CA SER A 277 0.73 -23.96 14.81
C SER A 277 -0.09 -22.99 15.63
N GLU A 278 -1.00 -22.25 15.00
CA GLU A 278 -1.80 -21.20 15.62
C GLU A 278 -3.13 -21.04 14.87
N VAL A 279 -4.17 -20.67 15.62
CA VAL A 279 -5.47 -20.23 15.10
C VAL A 279 -5.79 -18.88 15.73
N GLU A 280 -5.80 -17.84 14.91
CA GLU A 280 -5.99 -16.45 15.31
C GLU A 280 -7.43 -15.99 15.00
N PRO A 281 -8.20 -15.46 15.96
CA PRO A 281 -9.48 -14.80 15.67
C PRO A 281 -9.24 -13.44 14.98
N LEU A 282 -9.90 -13.19 13.85
CA LEU A 282 -9.68 -11.99 13.02
C LEU A 282 -10.60 -10.81 13.36
N LEU A 283 -11.80 -11.10 13.89
CA LEU A 283 -12.76 -10.06 14.25
C LEU A 283 -12.60 -9.68 15.72
N VAL A 284 -12.49 -8.39 15.98
CA VAL A 284 -12.40 -7.81 17.32
C VAL A 284 -13.53 -6.81 17.53
N ASP A 285 -13.99 -6.69 18.77
CA ASP A 285 -15.04 -5.75 19.12
C ASP A 285 -14.51 -4.32 19.08
N VAL A 286 -15.13 -3.49 18.24
CA VAL A 286 -14.76 -2.06 18.10
C VAL A 286 -15.79 -1.15 18.78
N LEU A 287 -17.07 -1.54 18.74
CA LEU A 287 -18.19 -0.83 19.30
C LEU A 287 -19.07 -1.81 20.08
N ASP A 288 -19.32 -1.51 21.35
CA ASP A 288 -20.30 -2.22 22.19
C ASP A 288 -21.46 -1.27 22.53
N ALA A 289 -22.66 -1.61 22.06
CA ALA A 289 -23.88 -0.83 22.25
C ALA A 289 -23.72 0.69 21.94
N GLY A 290 -22.90 1.02 20.93
CA GLY A 290 -22.60 2.41 20.53
C GLY A 290 -21.46 3.08 21.29
N THR A 291 -20.85 2.38 22.25
CA THR A 291 -19.67 2.83 22.99
C THR A 291 -18.40 2.25 22.34
N PRO A 292 -17.41 3.08 21.97
CA PRO A 292 -16.11 2.59 21.52
C PRO A 292 -15.41 1.79 22.64
N VAL A 293 -15.05 0.54 22.34
CA VAL A 293 -14.33 -0.37 23.25
C VAL A 293 -12.95 -0.75 22.72
N TYR A 294 -12.59 -0.25 21.53
CA TYR A 294 -11.30 -0.47 20.90
C TYR A 294 -10.52 0.85 20.81
N ASP A 295 -9.29 0.81 21.31
CA ASP A 295 -8.35 1.92 21.18
C ASP A 295 -7.68 1.85 19.80
N GLU A 296 -7.87 2.86 18.98
CA GLU A 296 -7.29 2.90 17.63
C GLU A 296 -5.75 3.04 17.71
N PRO A 297 -4.98 2.08 17.15
CA PRO A 297 -3.53 2.13 17.25
C PRO A 297 -2.95 3.25 16.36
N PRO A 298 -1.77 3.78 16.71
CA PRO A 298 -1.06 4.72 15.85
C PRO A 298 -0.63 4.06 14.53
N VAL A 299 -0.43 4.87 13.48
CA VAL A 299 -0.05 4.39 12.14
C VAL A 299 1.21 3.51 12.15
N GLU A 300 2.20 3.83 12.98
CA GLU A 300 3.42 3.02 13.11
C GLU A 300 3.16 1.60 13.63
N GLU A 301 2.20 1.44 14.54
CA GLU A 301 1.80 0.12 15.03
C GLU A 301 1.04 -0.65 13.96
N MET A 302 0.12 0.01 13.26
CA MET A 302 -0.58 -0.58 12.10
C MET A 302 0.41 -1.03 11.02
N ARG A 303 1.48 -0.27 10.76
CA ARG A 303 2.55 -0.63 9.81
C ARG A 303 3.31 -1.86 10.27
N ARG A 304 3.70 -1.93 11.55
CA ARG A 304 4.39 -3.09 12.13
C ARG A 304 3.53 -4.35 12.04
N GLN A 305 2.24 -4.24 12.40
CA GLN A 305 1.30 -5.35 12.30
C GLN A 305 1.18 -5.82 10.84
N ARG A 306 0.94 -4.90 9.91
CA ARG A 306 0.84 -5.22 8.48
C ARG A 306 2.11 -5.91 7.97
N GLN A 307 3.29 -5.46 8.38
CA GLN A 307 4.55 -6.09 7.98
C GLN A 307 4.66 -7.52 8.54
N ALA A 308 4.34 -7.71 9.82
CA ALA A 308 4.30 -9.03 10.44
C ALA A 308 3.32 -9.97 9.73
N ASP A 309 2.13 -9.48 9.38
CA ASP A 309 1.11 -10.25 8.64
C ASP A 309 1.61 -10.64 7.24
N LEU A 310 2.20 -9.70 6.50
CA LEU A 310 2.80 -9.97 5.19
C LEU A 310 3.95 -10.97 5.27
N ASP A 311 4.73 -10.95 6.34
CA ASP A 311 5.81 -11.92 6.54
C ASP A 311 5.29 -13.32 6.85
N ARG A 312 4.08 -13.44 7.42
CA ARG A 312 3.39 -14.72 7.63
C ARG A 312 2.57 -15.19 6.42
N LEU A 313 2.49 -14.42 5.33
CA LEU A 313 1.89 -14.92 4.08
C LEU A 313 2.88 -15.80 3.28
N ASP A 314 2.32 -16.77 2.55
CA ASP A 314 3.11 -17.56 1.60
C ASP A 314 3.63 -16.66 0.46
N PRO A 315 4.91 -16.79 0.04
CA PRO A 315 5.48 -16.00 -1.05
C PRO A 315 4.67 -16.07 -2.35
N GLY A 316 4.01 -17.20 -2.61
CA GLY A 316 3.18 -17.40 -3.78
C GLY A 316 1.97 -16.46 -3.84
N VAL A 317 1.40 -16.10 -2.69
CA VAL A 317 0.24 -15.19 -2.55
C VAL A 317 0.66 -13.73 -2.69
N ARG A 318 1.89 -13.39 -2.30
CA ARG A 318 2.42 -12.01 -2.33
C ARG A 318 2.86 -11.52 -3.72
N ARG A 319 2.82 -12.38 -4.74
CA ARG A 319 3.25 -12.01 -6.09
C ARG A 319 2.30 -10.98 -6.70
N ILE A 320 2.88 -9.99 -7.37
CA ILE A 320 2.12 -8.98 -8.13
C ILE A 320 1.48 -9.61 -9.38
N VAL A 321 2.23 -10.48 -10.06
CA VAL A 321 1.79 -11.14 -11.30
C VAL A 321 1.43 -12.60 -11.01
N ASN A 322 0.20 -12.98 -11.33
CA ASN A 322 -0.34 -14.34 -11.14
C ASN A 322 -0.14 -14.89 -9.71
N PRO A 323 -0.66 -14.22 -8.66
CA PRO A 323 -0.58 -14.73 -7.29
C PRO A 323 -1.30 -16.08 -7.14
N HIS A 324 -0.86 -16.88 -6.17
CA HIS A 324 -1.67 -17.99 -5.69
C HIS A 324 -2.89 -17.44 -4.97
N TRP A 325 -4.02 -18.13 -5.14
CA TRP A 325 -5.26 -17.81 -4.45
C TRP A 325 -5.11 -18.15 -2.97
N TYR A 326 -5.29 -17.16 -2.11
CA TYR A 326 -5.41 -17.40 -0.68
C TYR A 326 -6.76 -18.04 -0.38
N HIS A 327 -6.76 -19.10 0.44
CA HIS A 327 -7.97 -19.88 0.68
C HIS A 327 -8.84 -19.24 1.76
N VAL A 328 -10.14 -19.12 1.47
CA VAL A 328 -11.18 -18.85 2.46
C VAL A 328 -12.13 -20.02 2.47
N SER A 329 -12.36 -20.64 3.64
CA SER A 329 -13.12 -21.87 3.76
C SER A 329 -14.22 -21.75 4.81
N LEU A 330 -15.18 -22.68 4.77
CA LEU A 330 -16.25 -22.79 5.76
C LEU A 330 -16.05 -24.04 6.62
N THR A 331 -16.43 -23.97 7.89
CA THR A 331 -16.63 -25.15 8.74
C THR A 331 -17.72 -26.04 8.16
N GLU A 332 -17.70 -27.33 8.50
CA GLU A 332 -18.71 -28.30 8.05
C GLU A 332 -20.12 -27.84 8.45
N ARG A 333 -20.32 -27.42 9.71
CA ARG A 333 -21.62 -26.94 10.20
C ARG A 333 -22.11 -25.69 9.46
N LEU A 334 -21.25 -24.72 9.19
CA LEU A 334 -21.63 -23.52 8.45
C LEU A 334 -21.96 -23.85 6.98
N TRP A 335 -21.20 -24.78 6.38
CA TRP A 335 -21.48 -25.26 5.03
C TRP A 335 -22.83 -25.98 4.96
N ASP A 336 -23.11 -26.89 5.89
CA ASP A 336 -24.37 -27.61 6.00
C ASP A 336 -25.55 -26.66 6.19
N LEU A 337 -25.42 -25.69 7.10
CA LEU A 337 -26.43 -24.65 7.31
C LEU A 337 -26.75 -23.91 6.01
N LYS A 338 -25.70 -23.51 5.26
CA LYS A 338 -25.87 -22.87 3.96
C LYS A 338 -26.61 -23.77 2.98
N GLN A 339 -26.28 -25.07 2.92
CA GLN A 339 -26.97 -26.00 2.02
C GLN A 339 -28.44 -26.20 2.38
N THR A 340 -28.73 -26.43 3.66
CA THR A 340 -30.10 -26.59 4.16
C THR A 340 -30.96 -25.37 3.83
N LEU A 341 -30.43 -24.17 4.03
CA LEU A 341 -31.14 -22.93 3.70
C LEU A 341 -31.34 -22.72 2.20
N ILE A 342 -30.37 -23.09 1.36
CA ILE A 342 -30.53 -23.04 -0.10
C ILE A 342 -31.64 -24.01 -0.54
N GLN A 343 -31.65 -25.22 0.00
CA GLN A 343 -32.66 -26.24 -0.31
C GLN A 343 -34.05 -25.82 0.16
N SER A 344 -34.20 -25.28 1.37
CA SER A 344 -35.50 -24.85 1.90
C SER A 344 -36.14 -23.73 1.07
N VAL A 345 -35.35 -22.74 0.66
CA VAL A 345 -35.85 -21.62 -0.15
C VAL A 345 -36.17 -22.06 -1.59
N LYS A 346 -35.36 -22.94 -2.20
CA LYS A 346 -35.67 -23.52 -3.52
C LYS A 346 -36.93 -24.38 -3.48
N GLY A 347 -37.07 -25.24 -2.47
CA GLY A 347 -38.25 -26.10 -2.30
C GLY A 347 -39.55 -25.32 -2.08
N ASN A 348 -39.49 -24.13 -1.48
CA ASN A 348 -40.64 -23.22 -1.34
C ASN A 348 -40.93 -22.38 -2.59
N SER A 349 -40.04 -22.37 -3.60
CA SER A 349 -40.21 -21.61 -4.83
C SER A 349 -40.94 -22.39 -5.94
N ASP A 350 -41.11 -23.70 -5.76
CA ASP A 350 -41.75 -24.63 -6.70
C ASP A 350 -43.24 -24.92 -6.37
N VAL A 351 -43.91 -24.06 -5.57
CA VAL A 351 -45.34 -24.16 -5.20
C VAL A 351 -46.15 -23.00 -5.76
#